data_AF-A0A0D0C8Q3-F1
#
_entry.id   AF-A0A0D0C8Q3-F1
#
_cell.length_a   1.000
_cell.length_b   1.000
_cell.length_c   1.000
_cell.angle_alpha   90.00
_cell.angle_beta   90.00
_cell.angle_gamma   90.00
#
_symmetry.space_group_name_H-M   'P 1'
#
loop_
_entity.id
_entity.type
_entity.pdbx_description
1 polymer ?
#
loop_
_entity_poly.entity_id
_entity_poly.type
_entity_poly.pdbx_seq_one_letter_code
_entity_poly.pdbx_strand_id
1 'polypeptide(L)'
;MIQFVDGKPTGIYYSQHSDGQGFGWDDPEVSKQDGRPIVYSALRSHANYASSGSHIHDDALIDYCDAGYKWDPILSAYFYQLEPTSNFTLTPLTTTIESASTYPTSFLYYTGRWGDDQYPDSDPRQKTVPYFNLKRFNAGPTGPRTKDLLRKGLFP
;
A
#
# COMPACT_ATOMS: atom_id res chain seq x y z
N MET A 1 0.51 -3.19 -6.07
CA MET A 1 1.73 -3.04 -6.91
C MET A 1 1.55 -3.85 -8.17
N ILE A 2 1.86 -3.32 -9.35
CA ILE A 2 1.85 -4.08 -10.61
C ILE A 2 3.30 -4.34 -11.02
N GLN A 3 3.64 -5.59 -11.33
CA GLN A 3 4.94 -5.94 -11.87
C GLN A 3 4.90 -5.85 -13.39
N PHE A 4 5.95 -5.29 -13.98
CA PHE A 4 6.16 -5.24 -15.42
C PHE A 4 7.46 -5.96 -15.79
N VAL A 5 7.43 -6.73 -16.87
CA VAL A 5 8.60 -7.32 -17.53
C VAL A 5 8.52 -6.94 -19.00
N ASP A 6 9.59 -6.34 -19.54
CA ASP A 6 9.65 -5.86 -20.93
C ASP A 6 8.46 -4.95 -21.32
N GLY A 7 8.05 -4.09 -20.40
CA GLY A 7 6.92 -3.16 -20.59
C GLY A 7 5.53 -3.80 -20.53
N LYS A 8 5.42 -5.10 -20.25
CA LYS A 8 4.15 -5.81 -20.14
C LYS A 8 3.85 -6.15 -18.67
N PRO A 9 2.62 -5.93 -18.19
CA PRO A 9 2.26 -6.32 -16.84
C PRO A 9 2.24 -7.85 -16.72
N THR A 10 2.89 -8.38 -15.69
CA THR A 10 2.98 -9.84 -15.43
C THR A 10 2.14 -10.27 -14.23
N GLY A 11 1.83 -9.34 -13.34
CA GLY A 11 0.93 -9.60 -12.22
C GLY A 11 0.71 -8.38 -11.33
N ILE A 12 -0.15 -8.56 -10.35
CA ILE A 12 -0.53 -7.54 -9.38
C ILE A 12 -0.47 -8.12 -7.97
N TYR A 13 0.08 -7.34 -7.05
CA TYR A 13 0.05 -7.60 -5.62
C TYR A 13 -0.91 -6.60 -4.95
N TYR A 14 -1.95 -7.12 -4.34
CA TYR A 14 -2.89 -6.40 -3.51
C TYR A 14 -2.35 -6.32 -2.08
N SER A 15 -1.97 -5.11 -1.67
CA SER A 15 -1.46 -4.88 -0.31
C SER A 15 -2.60 -4.92 0.69
N GLN A 16 -2.56 -5.91 1.56
CA GLN A 16 -3.44 -6.05 2.72
C GLN A 16 -2.57 -5.91 3.98
N HIS A 17 -3.07 -6.31 5.14
CA HIS A 17 -2.48 -6.00 6.44
C HIS A 17 -1.18 -6.77 6.72
N SER A 18 -1.25 -7.88 7.46
CA SER A 18 -0.06 -8.65 7.83
C SER A 18 0.65 -9.22 6.62
N ASP A 19 -0.14 -9.73 5.66
CA ASP A 19 0.31 -10.22 4.37
C ASP A 19 -0.56 -9.61 3.26
N GLY A 20 -0.33 -9.97 2.00
CA GLY A 20 -1.16 -9.54 0.88
C GLY A 20 -1.37 -10.68 -0.09
N GLN A 21 -1.91 -10.37 -1.26
CA GLN A 21 -2.22 -11.38 -2.26
C GLN A 21 -1.70 -10.98 -3.63
N GLY A 22 -0.91 -11.87 -4.24
CA GLY A 22 -0.36 -11.72 -5.57
C GLY A 22 -1.11 -12.61 -6.56
N PHE A 23 -1.46 -12.02 -7.70
CA PHE A 23 -2.13 -12.71 -8.80
C PHE A 23 -1.34 -12.50 -10.09
N GLY A 24 -1.35 -13.51 -10.96
CA GLY A 24 -0.89 -13.36 -12.33
C GLY A 24 -1.74 -12.32 -13.06
N TRP A 25 -1.17 -11.67 -14.07
CA TRP A 25 -1.91 -10.60 -14.76
C TRP A 25 -3.21 -11.10 -15.37
N ASP A 26 -3.20 -12.28 -15.99
CA ASP A 26 -4.38 -12.87 -16.63
C ASP A 26 -5.20 -13.79 -15.71
N ASP A 27 -4.94 -13.73 -14.40
CA ASP A 27 -5.69 -14.49 -13.41
C ASP A 27 -7.19 -14.12 -13.44
N PRO A 28 -8.12 -15.09 -13.41
CA PRO A 28 -9.56 -14.82 -13.46
C PRO A 28 -10.07 -13.97 -12.29
N GLU A 29 -9.37 -13.92 -11.16
CA GLU A 29 -9.76 -13.06 -10.03
C GLU A 29 -9.44 -11.58 -10.28
N VAL A 30 -8.53 -11.28 -11.22
CA VAL A 30 -8.12 -9.90 -11.54
C VAL A 30 -9.05 -9.30 -12.59
N SER A 31 -10.12 -8.66 -12.13
CA SER A 31 -11.01 -7.87 -12.99
C SER A 31 -10.29 -6.65 -13.57
N LYS A 32 -10.50 -6.39 -14.86
CA LYS A 32 -9.90 -5.26 -15.57
C LYS A 32 -10.95 -4.50 -16.38
N GLN A 33 -10.80 -3.18 -16.44
CA GLN A 33 -11.54 -2.30 -17.32
C GLN A 33 -10.55 -1.47 -18.14
N ASP A 34 -10.69 -1.47 -19.46
CA ASP A 34 -9.82 -0.72 -20.38
C ASP A 34 -8.32 -1.05 -20.19
N GLY A 35 -8.03 -2.32 -19.91
CA GLY A 35 -6.67 -2.82 -19.66
C GLY A 35 -6.11 -2.49 -18.27
N ARG A 36 -6.90 -1.90 -17.37
CA ARG A 36 -6.48 -1.49 -16.01
C ARG A 36 -7.19 -2.31 -14.94
N PRO A 37 -6.50 -2.77 -13.89
CA PRO A 37 -7.10 -3.59 -12.85
C PRO A 37 -8.09 -2.76 -12.03
N ILE A 38 -9.20 -3.38 -11.67
CA ILE A 38 -10.13 -2.86 -10.68
C ILE A 38 -9.62 -3.31 -9.30
N VAL A 39 -9.57 -2.37 -8.37
CA VAL A 39 -9.09 -2.59 -7.00
C VAL A 39 -10.14 -2.07 -6.04
N TYR A 40 -10.52 -2.90 -5.07
CA TYR A 40 -11.48 -2.54 -4.03
C TYR A 40 -10.73 -2.12 -2.76
N SER A 41 -10.87 -0.88 -2.33
CA SER A 41 -10.29 -0.39 -1.08
C SER A 41 -11.20 -0.73 0.09
N ALA A 42 -10.62 -1.22 1.17
CA ALA A 42 -11.35 -1.47 2.41
C ALA A 42 -11.83 -0.16 3.06
N LEU A 43 -13.06 -0.18 3.55
CA LEU A 43 -13.67 0.94 4.26
C LEU A 43 -12.97 1.15 5.61
N ARG A 44 -12.48 2.37 5.84
CA ARG A 44 -11.76 2.77 7.08
C ARG A 44 -10.50 1.94 7.36
N SER A 45 -9.95 1.33 6.32
CA SER A 45 -8.72 0.54 6.31
C SER A 45 -7.89 0.99 5.10
N HIS A 46 -6.68 0.47 4.96
CA HIS A 46 -5.77 0.73 3.84
C HIS A 46 -5.64 -0.47 2.89
N ALA A 47 -6.26 -1.60 3.22
CA ALA A 47 -6.13 -2.83 2.46
C ALA A 47 -6.83 -2.74 1.09
N ASN A 48 -6.28 -3.49 0.15
CA ASN A 48 -6.72 -3.56 -1.23
C ASN A 48 -7.11 -4.99 -1.57
N TYR A 49 -8.19 -5.16 -2.32
CA TYR A 49 -8.73 -6.49 -2.66
C TYR A 49 -9.06 -6.60 -4.15
N ALA A 50 -8.98 -7.82 -4.68
CA ALA A 50 -9.35 -8.15 -6.05
C ALA A 50 -10.88 -8.22 -6.23
N SER A 51 -11.63 -8.43 -5.14
CA SER A 51 -13.08 -8.55 -5.12
C SER A 51 -13.70 -7.69 -4.01
N SER A 52 -14.97 -7.33 -4.18
CA SER A 52 -15.78 -6.72 -3.13
C SER A 52 -16.24 -7.74 -2.10
N GLY A 53 -16.74 -7.27 -0.97
CA GLY A 53 -17.34 -8.07 0.08
C GLY A 53 -16.58 -7.96 1.40
N SER A 54 -16.64 -9.04 2.17
CA SER A 54 -16.01 -9.16 3.48
C SER A 54 -14.75 -9.99 3.37
N HIS A 55 -13.65 -9.44 3.88
CA HIS A 55 -12.33 -10.06 3.86
C HIS A 55 -11.78 -10.14 5.28
N ILE A 56 -11.13 -11.26 5.62
CA ILE A 56 -10.52 -11.43 6.93
C ILE A 56 -9.29 -10.50 7.03
N HIS A 57 -9.25 -9.68 8.08
CA HIS A 57 -8.15 -8.78 8.40
C HIS A 57 -7.27 -9.45 9.47
N ASP A 58 -6.40 -10.38 9.11
CA ASP A 58 -5.40 -11.06 9.98
C ASP A 58 -5.94 -11.89 11.17
N ASP A 59 -6.68 -11.25 12.08
CA ASP A 59 -7.25 -11.82 13.31
C ASP A 59 -8.79 -11.74 13.29
N ALA A 60 -9.37 -10.97 14.21
CA ALA A 60 -10.80 -10.87 14.46
C ALA A 60 -11.50 -9.78 13.65
N LEU A 61 -10.73 -9.03 12.88
CA LEU A 61 -11.22 -7.89 12.14
C LEU A 61 -11.69 -8.35 10.77
N ILE A 62 -12.70 -7.67 10.26
CA ILE A 62 -13.23 -7.90 8.91
C ILE A 62 -13.14 -6.58 8.18
N ASP A 63 -12.42 -6.60 7.06
CA ASP A 63 -12.44 -5.52 6.11
C ASP A 63 -13.65 -5.67 5.20
N TYR A 64 -14.31 -4.55 4.95
CA TYR A 64 -15.46 -4.48 4.07
C TYR A 64 -15.11 -3.55 2.91
N CYS A 65 -15.34 -4.01 1.69
CA CYS A 65 -15.20 -3.19 0.51
C CYS A 65 -16.37 -3.43 -0.44
N ASP A 66 -16.77 -2.41 -1.19
CA ASP A 66 -17.75 -2.52 -2.26
C ASP A 66 -17.28 -1.72 -3.47
N ALA A 67 -18.03 -1.79 -4.58
CA ALA A 67 -17.65 -1.10 -5.80
C ALA A 67 -17.68 0.44 -5.67
N GLY A 68 -18.46 0.95 -4.71
CA GLY A 68 -18.58 2.36 -4.36
C GLY A 68 -18.56 3.32 -5.56
N TYR A 69 -17.90 4.46 -5.35
CA TYR A 69 -17.51 5.35 -6.42
C TYR A 69 -16.16 4.93 -6.99
N LYS A 70 -16.04 4.93 -8.31
CA LYS A 70 -14.77 4.72 -8.98
C LYS A 70 -13.95 6.01 -8.98
N TRP A 71 -12.72 5.95 -8.48
CA TRP A 71 -11.72 7.01 -8.64
C TRP A 71 -10.53 6.50 -9.44
N ASP A 72 -9.92 7.38 -10.22
CA ASP A 72 -8.70 7.07 -10.95
C ASP A 72 -7.48 7.66 -10.21
N PRO A 73 -6.67 6.84 -9.52
CA PRO A 73 -5.52 7.35 -8.78
C PRO A 73 -4.41 7.90 -9.67
N ILE A 74 -4.38 7.57 -10.97
CA ILE A 74 -3.34 8.03 -11.91
C ILE A 74 -3.49 9.54 -12.17
N LEU A 75 -4.71 10.07 -12.12
CA LEU A 75 -4.99 11.49 -12.37
C LEU A 75 -4.37 12.43 -11.31
N SER A 76 -3.97 11.90 -10.15
CA SER A 76 -3.35 12.66 -9.06
C SER A 76 -2.14 11.94 -8.45
N ALA A 77 -1.47 11.09 -9.22
CA ALA A 77 -0.31 10.35 -8.75
C ALA A 77 1.00 11.11 -8.97
N TYR A 78 1.93 10.94 -8.03
CA TYR A 78 3.34 11.28 -8.23
C TYR A 78 4.09 10.06 -8.75
N PHE A 79 4.84 10.23 -9.84
CA PHE A 79 5.65 9.18 -10.43
C PHE A 79 7.13 9.43 -10.12
N TYR A 80 7.84 8.36 -9.77
CA TYR A 80 9.26 8.43 -9.44
C TYR A 80 10.01 7.23 -10.00
N GLN A 81 11.28 7.43 -10.30
CA GLN A 81 12.25 6.38 -10.54
C GLN A 81 13.11 6.20 -9.29
N LEU A 82 13.21 4.96 -8.82
CA LEU A 82 14.10 4.57 -7.72
C LEU A 82 15.36 3.93 -8.30
N GLU A 83 16.53 4.46 -7.97
CA GLU A 83 17.83 3.83 -8.23
C GLU A 83 18.34 3.15 -6.94
N PRO A 84 18.27 1.82 -6.85
CA PRO A 84 18.51 1.13 -5.59
C PRO A 84 19.97 0.77 -5.29
N THR A 85 20.86 0.82 -6.28
CA THR A 85 22.21 0.21 -6.15
C THR A 85 23.30 1.16 -5.72
N SER A 86 23.18 2.46 -6.00
CA SER A 86 24.20 3.45 -5.67
C SER A 86 23.91 4.13 -4.33
N ASN A 87 22.88 4.97 -4.28
CA ASN A 87 22.55 5.83 -3.13
C ASN A 87 21.10 5.70 -2.66
N PHE A 88 20.33 4.75 -3.21
CA PHE A 88 18.89 4.63 -2.96
C PHE A 88 18.14 5.93 -3.32
N THR A 89 18.42 6.45 -4.53
CA THR A 89 17.98 7.77 -4.95
C THR A 89 16.59 7.70 -5.57
N LEU A 90 15.69 8.57 -5.11
CA LEU A 90 14.37 8.77 -5.71
C LEU A 90 14.37 10.02 -6.60
N THR A 91 14.10 9.83 -7.89
CA THR A 91 14.05 10.90 -8.89
C THR A 91 12.61 11.06 -9.38
N PRO A 92 12.00 12.25 -9.26
CA PRO A 92 10.67 12.52 -9.82
C PRO A 92 10.64 12.32 -11.35
N LEU A 93 9.60 11.63 -11.84
CA LEU A 93 9.28 11.52 -13.26
C LEU A 93 8.28 12.63 -13.58
N THR A 94 8.78 13.80 -13.99
CA THR A 94 7.94 14.95 -14.36
C THR A 94 7.93 15.14 -15.88
N THR A 95 6.79 15.53 -16.44
CA THR A 95 6.68 15.94 -17.86
C THR A 95 6.85 17.44 -18.05
N THR A 96 6.82 18.21 -16.95
CA THR A 96 7.01 19.67 -16.94
C THR A 96 8.23 20.04 -16.09
N ILE A 97 9.09 20.90 -16.66
CA ILE A 97 10.36 21.35 -16.07
C ILE A 97 10.13 22.26 -14.84
N GLU A 98 8.93 22.83 -14.73
CA GLU A 98 8.46 23.62 -13.59
C GLU A 98 7.70 22.68 -12.63
N SER A 99 8.32 21.85 -11.81
CA SER A 99 8.96 22.31 -10.57
C SER A 99 9.31 21.06 -9.77
N ALA A 100 10.56 20.59 -9.83
CA ALA A 100 11.01 19.48 -8.99
C ALA A 100 10.77 19.72 -7.47
N SER A 101 10.59 20.99 -7.06
CA SER A 101 10.22 21.39 -5.70
C SER A 101 8.80 20.99 -5.26
N THR A 102 7.90 20.61 -6.18
CA THR A 102 6.53 20.17 -5.85
C THR A 102 6.39 18.65 -5.73
N TYR A 103 7.46 17.89 -6.01
CA TYR A 103 7.49 16.44 -5.91
C TYR A 103 8.25 16.04 -4.64
N PRO A 104 7.56 15.76 -3.53
CA PRO A 104 8.24 15.44 -2.28
C PRO A 104 9.03 14.14 -2.45
N THR A 105 10.26 14.08 -1.92
CA THR A 105 11.05 12.83 -1.88
C THR A 105 11.44 12.43 -0.47
N SER A 106 11.29 13.36 0.49
CA SER A 106 11.63 13.17 1.91
C SER A 106 10.91 11.97 2.55
N PHE A 107 9.73 11.61 2.06
CA PHE A 107 8.97 10.45 2.56
C PHE A 107 9.75 9.12 2.42
N LEU A 108 10.63 8.99 1.42
CA LEU A 108 11.44 7.78 1.27
C LEU A 108 12.63 7.74 2.24
N TYR A 109 13.17 8.92 2.58
CA TYR A 109 14.40 9.06 3.35
C TYR A 109 14.15 9.18 4.86
N TYR A 110 12.92 9.46 5.28
CA TYR A 110 12.57 9.47 6.69
C TYR A 110 12.72 8.07 7.31
N THR A 111 13.59 7.95 8.31
CA THR A 111 13.93 6.68 8.97
C THR A 111 13.15 6.40 10.25
N GLY A 112 12.28 7.32 10.66
CA GLY A 112 11.42 7.15 11.84
C GLY A 112 10.15 6.34 11.56
N ARG A 113 9.24 6.37 12.53
CA ARG A 113 7.90 5.77 12.43
C ARG A 113 6.88 6.80 11.93
N TRP A 114 5.96 6.35 11.09
CA TRP A 114 4.93 7.18 10.49
C TRP A 114 3.65 7.15 11.32
N GLY A 115 3.30 8.26 11.95
CA GLY A 115 2.13 8.38 12.82
C GLY A 115 2.52 8.54 14.29
N ASP A 116 1.55 8.35 15.17
CA ASP A 116 1.74 8.52 16.61
C ASP A 116 2.40 7.29 17.26
N ASP A 117 2.97 7.49 18.45
CA ASP A 117 3.41 6.41 19.32
C ASP A 117 2.23 5.68 19.95
N GLN A 118 2.43 4.40 20.26
CA GLN A 118 1.49 3.63 21.06
C GLN A 118 1.32 4.28 22.44
N TYR A 119 0.07 4.42 22.87
CA TYR A 119 -0.22 4.93 24.21
C TYR A 119 0.12 3.87 25.27
N PRO A 120 0.59 4.29 26.47
CA PRO A 120 0.76 3.39 27.60
C PRO A 120 -0.56 2.69 27.97
N ASP A 121 -0.47 1.48 28.51
CA ASP A 121 -1.65 0.71 28.94
C ASP A 121 -2.43 1.38 30.09
N SER A 122 -1.78 2.29 30.82
CA SER A 122 -2.41 3.11 31.85
C SER A 122 -3.20 4.31 31.30
N ASP A 123 -3.04 4.68 30.02
CA ASP A 123 -3.79 5.80 29.43
C ASP A 123 -5.28 5.41 29.30
N PRO A 124 -6.23 6.19 29.84
CA PRO A 124 -7.65 5.83 29.85
C PRO A 124 -8.26 5.71 28.44
N ARG A 125 -7.65 6.32 27.42
CA ARG A 125 -8.07 6.24 26.01
C ARG A 125 -7.57 4.96 25.34
N GLN A 126 -6.49 4.36 25.85
CA GLN A 126 -5.97 3.10 25.35
C GLN A 126 -6.89 1.96 25.74
N LYS A 127 -7.38 1.22 24.74
CA LYS A 127 -8.23 0.04 24.93
C LYS A 127 -7.53 -1.16 24.29
N THR A 128 -7.67 -2.32 24.93
CA THR A 128 -7.13 -3.59 24.42
C THR A 128 -8.29 -4.57 24.27
N VAL A 129 -8.38 -5.22 23.12
CA VAL A 129 -9.32 -6.33 22.92
C VAL A 129 -8.73 -7.55 23.67
N PRO A 130 -9.34 -8.05 24.77
CA PRO A 130 -8.65 -8.97 25.68
C PRO A 130 -8.20 -10.29 25.05
N TYR A 131 -9.01 -10.87 24.16
CA TYR A 131 -8.72 -12.17 23.56
C TYR A 131 -7.61 -12.12 22.51
N PHE A 132 -7.60 -11.06 21.68
CA PHE A 132 -6.64 -10.90 20.58
C PHE A 132 -5.44 -10.02 20.94
N ASN A 133 -5.45 -9.41 22.13
CA ASN A 133 -4.45 -8.43 22.58
C ASN A 133 -4.27 -7.24 21.62
N LEU A 134 -5.30 -6.92 20.82
CA LEU A 134 -5.24 -5.81 19.86
C LEU A 134 -5.42 -4.48 20.58
N LYS A 135 -4.42 -3.61 20.45
CA LYS A 135 -4.40 -2.26 21.03
C LYS A 135 -5.14 -1.27 20.13
N ARG A 136 -5.86 -0.33 20.73
CA ARG A 136 -6.58 0.74 20.01
C ARG A 136 -5.62 1.70 19.30
N PHE A 137 -4.60 2.17 20.02
CA PHE A 137 -3.54 3.00 19.45
C PHE A 137 -2.26 2.17 19.44
N ASN A 138 -1.71 1.97 18.23
CA ASN A 138 -0.44 1.29 18.00
C ASN A 138 0.58 2.26 17.44
N ALA A 139 1.86 1.96 17.63
CA ALA A 139 2.93 2.74 17.04
C ALA A 139 2.88 2.61 15.51
N GLY A 140 3.07 3.73 14.84
CA GLY A 140 3.16 3.80 13.39
C GLY A 140 4.21 2.87 12.77
N PRO A 141 4.05 2.45 11.50
CA PRO A 141 5.04 1.63 10.81
C PRO A 141 6.31 2.41 10.48
N THR A 142 7.40 1.69 10.25
CA THR A 142 8.61 2.26 9.63
C THR A 142 8.36 2.58 8.15
N GLY A 143 9.13 3.53 7.61
CA GLY A 143 8.94 4.03 6.25
C GLY A 143 9.19 3.01 5.12
N PRO A 144 8.83 3.37 3.87
CA PRO A 144 8.85 2.46 2.72
C PRO A 144 10.19 1.79 2.47
N ARG A 145 11.31 2.45 2.80
CA ARG A 145 12.67 1.90 2.65
C ARG A 145 12.91 0.59 3.42
N THR A 146 12.11 0.32 4.45
CA THR A 146 12.20 -0.90 5.27
C THR A 146 11.24 -2.01 4.82
N LYS A 147 10.53 -1.81 3.70
CA LYS A 147 9.43 -2.68 3.23
C LYS A 147 9.77 -3.42 1.94
N ASP A 148 11.02 -3.88 1.80
CA ASP A 148 11.49 -4.69 0.66
C ASP A 148 11.09 -4.13 -0.72
N LEU A 149 11.42 -2.85 -0.97
CA LEU A 149 11.05 -2.18 -2.23
C LEU A 149 11.65 -2.85 -3.48
N LEU A 150 12.70 -3.66 -3.32
CA LEU A 150 13.41 -4.35 -4.41
C LEU A 150 12.91 -5.78 -4.55
N ARG A 151 11.61 -5.93 -4.80
CA ARG A 151 10.99 -7.24 -4.91
C ARG A 151 11.55 -8.02 -6.10
N LYS A 152 11.83 -9.30 -5.88
CA LYS A 152 12.23 -10.24 -6.94
C LYS A 152 11.03 -10.92 -7.63
N GLY A 153 9.85 -10.81 -7.03
CA GLY A 153 8.60 -11.36 -7.53
C GLY A 153 7.39 -10.53 -7.13
N LEU A 154 6.19 -11.08 -7.32
CA LEU A 154 4.94 -10.44 -6.91
C LEU A 154 4.83 -10.38 -5.38
N PHE A 155 5.21 -11.46 -4.71
CA PHE A 155 5.33 -11.52 -3.25
C PHE A 155 6.73 -11.05 -2.81
N PRO A 156 6.83 -10.31 -1.67
CA PRO A 156 8.10 -9.93 -1.05
C PRO A 156 9.01 -11.13 -0.76
#